data_AF-X1Q8C5-F1
#
_entry.id   AF-X1Q8C5-F1
#
_cell.length_a   1.000
_cell.length_b   1.000
_cell.length_c   1.000
_cell.angle_alpha   90.00
_cell.angle_beta   90.00
_cell.angle_gamma   90.00
#
_symmetry.space_group_name_H-M   'P 1'
#
loop_
_entity.id
_entity.type
_entity.pdbx_description
1 polymer ?
#
loop_
_entity_poly.entity_id
_entity_poly.type
_entity_poly.pdbx_seq_one_letter_code
_entity_poly.pdbx_strand_id
1 'polypeptide(L)'
;MTDYRIENLADIITNYSVNIKKDNVVFINGTEISLPLVKSVYKKVLEKGAHPEVRMFTEELMEIFYKNASKKQLKYISEISKYIIENADIMIHIRGGWNTKSLSN
;
A
#
# COMPACT_ATOMS: atom_id res chain seq x y z
N MET A 1 -16.87 12.37 -10.61
CA MET A 1 -17.76 11.64 -9.69
C MET A 1 -17.04 10.37 -9.27
N THR A 2 -16.76 10.20 -7.98
CA THR A 2 -16.04 9.02 -7.47
C THR A 2 -16.97 7.80 -7.51
N ASP A 3 -16.45 6.64 -7.90
CA ASP A 3 -17.23 5.39 -7.97
C ASP A 3 -17.69 4.97 -6.56
N TYR A 4 -19.00 4.84 -6.35
CA TYR A 4 -19.57 4.51 -5.04
C TYR A 4 -19.07 3.17 -4.50
N ARG A 5 -18.72 2.23 -5.39
CA ARG A 5 -18.23 0.90 -5.00
C ARG A 5 -16.86 0.99 -4.35
N ILE A 6 -16.02 1.90 -4.84
CA ILE A 6 -14.69 2.18 -4.28
C ILE A 6 -14.84 2.82 -2.90
N GLU A 7 -15.73 3.80 -2.76
CA GLU A 7 -15.98 4.46 -1.48
C GLU A 7 -16.53 3.49 -0.43
N ASN A 8 -17.49 2.64 -0.81
CA ASN A 8 -18.03 1.62 0.09
C ASN A 8 -16.96 0.59 0.51
N LEU A 9 -16.09 0.17 -0.41
CA LEU A 9 -15.00 -0.74 -0.07
C LEU A 9 -14.00 -0.08 0.87
N ALA A 10 -13.63 1.18 0.64
CA ALA A 10 -12.77 1.93 1.54
C ALA A 10 -13.39 2.06 2.94
N ASP A 11 -14.71 2.25 3.02
CA ASP A 11 -15.44 2.29 4.28
C ASP A 11 -15.37 0.95 5.03
N ILE A 12 -15.61 -0.18 4.34
CA ILE A 12 -15.49 -1.53 4.92
C ILE A 12 -14.06 -1.80 5.41
N ILE A 13 -13.04 -1.42 4.63
CA ILE A 13 -11.64 -1.61 5.01
C ILE A 13 -11.36 -0.83 6.30
N THR A 14 -11.67 0.47 6.31
CA THR A 14 -11.28 1.39 7.39
C THR A 14 -12.13 1.27 8.66
N ASN A 15 -13.40 0.89 8.56
CA ASN A 15 -14.32 0.74 9.69
C ASN A 15 -14.39 -0.69 10.20
N TYR A 16 -14.63 -1.66 9.31
CA TYR A 16 -14.90 -3.03 9.73
C TYR A 16 -13.63 -3.88 9.82
N SER A 17 -12.77 -3.82 8.80
CA SER A 17 -11.66 -4.77 8.67
C SER A 17 -10.50 -4.46 9.61
N VAL A 18 -10.02 -3.21 9.60
CA VAL A 18 -8.89 -2.77 10.44
C VAL A 18 -9.30 -1.85 11.60
N ASN A 19 -10.57 -1.42 11.63
CA ASN A 19 -11.14 -0.55 12.65
C ASN A 19 -10.19 0.59 13.09
N ILE A 20 -9.86 1.47 12.14
CA ILE A 20 -8.94 2.59 12.36
C ILE A 20 -9.44 3.49 13.49
N LYS A 21 -8.53 3.82 14.41
CA LYS A 21 -8.73 4.76 15.51
C LYS A 21 -7.94 6.04 15.28
N LYS A 22 -8.33 7.10 16.00
CA LYS A 22 -7.59 8.36 16.03
C LYS A 22 -6.12 8.12 16.40
N ASP A 23 -5.23 8.88 15.78
CA ASP A 23 -3.78 8.88 16.00
C ASP A 23 -3.07 7.58 15.58
N ASN A 24 -3.78 6.59 15.00
CA ASN A 24 -3.12 5.41 14.43
C ASN A 24 -2.20 5.80 13.26
N VAL A 25 -1.01 5.20 13.21
CA VAL A 25 -0.15 5.24 12.04
C VAL A 25 -0.58 4.14 11.07
N VAL A 26 -1.12 4.54 9.92
CA VAL A 26 -1.69 3.62 8.92
C VAL A 26 -0.82 3.62 7.67
N PHE A 27 -0.11 2.53 7.44
CA PHE A 27 0.71 2.37 6.25
C PHE A 27 -0.10 1.74 5.11
N ILE A 28 -0.22 2.43 4.00
CA ILE A 28 -1.00 2.02 2.83
C ILE A 28 -0.03 1.72 1.68
N ASN A 29 -0.01 0.45 1.26
CA ASN A 29 0.71 0.02 0.06
C ASN A 29 -0.27 -0.17 -1.09
N GLY A 30 0.08 0.37 -2.25
CA GLY A 30 -0.71 0.21 -3.47
C GLY A 30 0.14 0.10 -4.72
N THR A 31 -0.48 -0.37 -5.79
CA THR A 31 0.03 -0.26 -7.16
C THR A 31 -0.70 0.83 -7.92
N GLU A 32 -0.14 1.29 -9.04
CA GLU A 32 -0.74 2.32 -9.91
C GLU A 32 -2.23 2.07 -10.23
N ILE A 33 -2.60 0.82 -10.55
CA ILE A 33 -3.98 0.45 -10.88
C ILE A 33 -4.92 0.55 -9.68
N SER A 34 -4.38 0.40 -8.47
CA SER A 34 -5.13 0.50 -7.22
C SER A 34 -5.31 1.94 -6.71
N LEU A 35 -4.73 2.92 -7.40
CA LEU A 35 -4.74 4.33 -6.98
C LEU A 35 -6.13 4.87 -6.63
N PRO A 36 -7.23 4.54 -7.34
CA PRO A 36 -8.56 5.00 -6.95
C PRO A 36 -8.96 4.55 -5.53
N LEU A 37 -8.69 3.29 -5.17
CA LEU A 37 -9.01 2.77 -3.83
C LEU A 37 -8.04 3.31 -2.78
N VAL A 38 -6.75 3.44 -3.10
CA VAL A 38 -5.75 4.07 -2.22
C VAL A 38 -6.19 5.48 -1.83
N LYS A 39 -6.63 6.31 -2.79
CA LYS A 39 -7.12 7.67 -2.53
C LYS A 39 -8.33 7.68 -1.59
N SER A 40 -9.27 6.76 -1.80
CA SER A 40 -10.48 6.67 -0.97
C SER A 40 -10.15 6.22 0.45
N VAL A 41 -9.31 5.21 0.62
CA VAL A 41 -8.81 4.77 1.94
C VAL A 41 -8.04 5.89 2.63
N TYR A 42 -7.12 6.55 1.93
CA TYR A 42 -6.34 7.66 2.47
C TYR A 42 -7.23 8.77 3.03
N LYS A 43 -8.26 9.17 2.26
CA LYS A 43 -9.25 10.15 2.70
C LYS A 43 -9.96 9.70 3.98
N LYS A 44 -10.44 8.45 4.03
CA LYS A 44 -11.12 7.89 5.21
C LYS A 44 -10.22 7.80 6.44
N VAL A 45 -8.92 7.53 6.26
CA VAL A 45 -7.94 7.53 7.36
C VAL A 45 -7.83 8.94 7.96
N LEU A 46 -7.70 9.97 7.11
CA LEU A 46 -7.65 11.37 7.57
C LEU A 46 -8.96 11.79 8.27
N GLU A 47 -10.12 11.41 7.73
CA GLU A 47 -11.42 11.71 8.34
C GLU A 47 -11.57 11.15 9.76
N LYS A 48 -10.84 10.06 10.07
CA LYS A 48 -10.78 9.45 11.41
C LYS A 48 -9.74 10.08 12.34
N GLY A 49 -8.98 11.06 11.88
CA GLY A 49 -7.89 11.67 12.64
C GLY A 49 -6.69 10.74 12.84
N ALA A 50 -6.48 9.78 11.94
CA ALA A 50 -5.30 8.93 11.91
C ALA A 50 -4.24 9.48 10.94
N HIS A 51 -3.04 8.90 10.95
CA HIS A 51 -1.88 9.33 10.18
C HIS A 51 -1.59 8.36 9.03
N PRO A 52 -2.04 8.64 7.80
CA PRO A 52 -1.76 7.78 6.66
C PRO A 52 -0.36 8.02 6.10
N GLU A 53 0.36 6.94 5.85
CA GLU A 53 1.63 6.92 5.12
C GLU A 53 1.48 6.05 3.87
N VAL A 54 1.83 6.54 2.69
CA VAL A 54 1.57 5.84 1.43
C VAL A 54 2.86 5.44 0.74
N ARG A 55 2.90 4.21 0.25
CA ARG A 55 3.93 3.76 -0.68
C ARG A 55 3.29 3.12 -1.91
N MET A 56 3.60 3.71 -3.06
CA MET A 56 3.17 3.21 -4.36
C MET A 56 4.32 2.46 -5.03
N PHE A 57 3.99 1.34 -5.67
CA PHE A 57 4.92 0.56 -6.47
C PHE A 57 4.36 0.31 -7.87
N THR A 58 5.25 0.09 -8.84
CA THR A 58 4.88 -0.31 -10.20
C THR A 58 5.55 -1.66 -10.51
N GLU A 59 4.94 -2.43 -11.41
CA GLU A 59 5.51 -3.69 -11.88
C GLU A 59 6.85 -3.45 -12.58
N GLU A 60 6.95 -2.35 -13.34
CA GLU A 60 8.15 -1.93 -14.06
C GLU A 60 9.35 -1.69 -13.14
N LEU A 61 9.14 -1.03 -11.99
CA LEU A 61 10.21 -0.80 -11.01
C LEU A 61 10.69 -2.12 -10.39
N MET A 62 9.78 -3.07 -10.14
CA MET A 62 10.14 -4.40 -9.65
C MET A 62 10.95 -5.17 -10.70
N GLU A 63 10.52 -5.15 -11.96
CA GLU A 63 11.22 -5.78 -13.07
C GLU A 63 12.64 -5.21 -13.24
N ILE A 64 12.77 -3.88 -13.27
CA ILE A 64 14.08 -3.20 -13.33
C ILE A 64 14.95 -3.62 -12.15
N PHE A 65 14.41 -3.63 -10.93
CA PHE A 65 15.17 -4.05 -9.76
C PHE A 65 15.65 -5.49 -9.88
N TYR A 66 14.78 -6.46 -10.20
CA TYR A 66 15.17 -7.86 -10.26
C TYR A 66 16.10 -8.19 -11.43
N LYS A 67 15.99 -7.48 -12.57
CA LYS A 67 16.89 -7.66 -13.70
C LYS A 67 18.30 -7.09 -13.44
N ASN A 68 18.41 -6.00 -12.70
CA ASN A 68 19.66 -5.24 -12.59
C ASN A 68 20.35 -5.35 -11.22
N ALA A 69 19.65 -5.75 -10.17
CA ALA A 69 20.21 -5.80 -8.83
C ALA A 69 21.29 -6.89 -8.68
N SER A 70 22.40 -6.51 -8.05
CA SER A 70 23.43 -7.47 -7.65
C SER A 70 22.95 -8.39 -6.52
N LYS A 71 23.61 -9.55 -6.34
CA LYS A 71 23.34 -10.47 -5.22
C LYS A 71 23.40 -9.79 -3.84
N LYS A 72 24.26 -8.77 -3.67
CA LYS A 72 24.37 -8.01 -2.41
C LYS A 72 23.14 -7.12 -2.20
N GLN A 73 22.68 -6.43 -3.25
CA GLN A 73 21.47 -5.59 -3.19
C GLN A 73 20.20 -6.42 -2.98
N LEU A 74 20.10 -7.60 -3.59
CA LEU A 74 18.97 -8.52 -3.37
C LEU A 74 18.87 -9.02 -1.91
N LYS A 75 19.99 -9.06 -1.18
CA LYS A 75 20.05 -9.48 0.23
C LYS A 75 19.97 -8.31 1.21
N TYR A 76 19.90 -7.07 0.71
CA TYR A 76 19.86 -5.88 1.57
C TYR A 76 18.49 -5.75 2.23
N ILE A 77 18.48 -5.64 3.56
CA ILE A 77 17.28 -5.33 4.34
C ILE A 77 17.23 -3.82 4.53
N SER A 78 16.15 -3.20 4.07
CA SER A 78 15.97 -1.74 4.19
C SER A 78 15.56 -1.38 5.61
N GLU A 79 16.38 -0.55 6.28
CA GLU A 79 16.06 0.03 7.60
C GLU A 79 14.77 0.87 7.56
N ILE A 80 14.47 1.51 6.43
CA ILE A 80 13.20 2.26 6.26
C ILE A 80 12.02 1.29 6.29
N SER A 81 12.12 0.17 5.58
CA SER A 81 11.05 -0.85 5.59
C SER A 81 10.90 -1.47 6.98
N LYS A 82 12.01 -1.71 7.68
CA LYS A 82 12.00 -2.22 9.06
C LYS A 82 11.30 -1.24 10.01
N TYR A 83 11.67 0.04 9.98
CA TYR A 83 11.04 1.07 10.79
C TYR A 83 9.52 1.12 10.59
N ILE A 84 9.06 1.08 9.33
CA ILE A 84 7.62 1.10 9.03
C ILE A 84 6.92 -0.12 9.64
N ILE A 85 7.50 -1.32 9.50
CA ILE A 85 6.92 -2.55 10.06
C ILE A 85 6.87 -2.49 11.59
N GLU A 86 7.88 -1.91 12.23
CA GLU A 86 7.96 -1.82 13.69
C GLU A 86 7.04 -0.73 14.29
N ASN A 87 6.73 0.33 13.53
CA ASN A 87 6.06 1.52 14.06
C ASN A 87 4.66 1.78 13.49
N ALA A 88 4.25 1.09 12.42
CA ALA A 88 2.88 1.21 11.92
C ALA A 88 1.91 0.40 12.79
N ASP A 89 0.82 1.03 13.23
CA ASP A 89 -0.26 0.33 13.93
C ASP A 89 -1.06 -0.58 12.98
N ILE A 90 -1.22 -0.13 11.73
CA ILE A 90 -2.04 -0.79 10.72
C ILE A 90 -1.30 -0.77 9.38
N MET A 91 -1.28 -1.91 8.68
CA MET A 91 -0.79 -2.01 7.30
C MET A 91 -1.91 -2.48 6.37
N ILE A 92 -2.20 -1.70 5.33
CA ILE A 92 -3.19 -2.02 4.29
C ILE A 92 -2.44 -2.25 2.98
N HIS A 93 -2.57 -3.45 2.42
CA HIS A 93 -1.94 -3.80 1.15
C HIS A 93 -2.99 -3.99 0.06
N ILE A 94 -3.09 -3.02 -0.84
CA ILE A 94 -4.00 -3.06 -1.99
C ILE A 94 -3.21 -3.54 -3.20
N ARG A 95 -3.28 -4.85 -3.45
CA ARG A 95 -2.57 -5.48 -4.57
C ARG A 95 -3.46 -5.49 -5.79
N GLY A 96 -3.03 -4.84 -6.85
CA GLY A 96 -3.59 -4.96 -8.20
C GLY A 96 -2.45 -5.06 -9.20
N GLY A 97 -2.64 -5.79 -10.28
CA GLY A 97 -1.61 -5.94 -11.30
C GLY A 97 -2.22 -6.09 -12.69
N TRP A 98 -1.48 -5.62 -13.69
CA TRP A 98 -1.82 -5.82 -15.09
C TRP A 98 -1.33 -7.17 -15.58
N ASN A 99 -0.16 -7.61 -15.09
CA ASN A 99 0.49 -8.83 -15.54
C ASN A 99 0.83 -9.76 -14.37
N THR A 100 0.03 -10.82 -14.20
CA THR A 100 0.26 -11.86 -13.18
C THR A 100 1.48 -12.74 -13.45
N LYS A 101 2.11 -12.60 -14.62
CA LYS A 101 3.30 -13.35 -15.06
C LYS A 101 4.52 -12.45 -15.28
N SER A 102 4.51 -11.20 -14.82
CA SER A 102 5.63 -10.25 -15.02
C SER A 102 6.98 -10.73 -14.50
N LEU A 103 6.97 -11.70 -13.58
CA LEU A 103 8.18 -12.34 -13.03
C LEU A 103 8.30 -13.83 -13.39
N SER A 104 7.50 -14.33 -14.32
CA SER A 104 7.57 -15.72 -14.79
C SER A 104 8.55 -15.83 -15.96
N ASN A 105 9.48 -16.79 -15.86
CA ASN A 105 10.36 -17.22 -16.97
C ASN A 105 9.80 -18.48 -17.62
#